data_AF-A0A0G1GII2-F1
#
_entry.id   AF-A0A0G1GII2-F1
#
_cell.length_a   1.000
_cell.length_b   1.000
_cell.length_c   1.000
_cell.angle_alpha   90.00
_cell.angle_beta   90.00
_cell.angle_gamma   90.00
#
_symmetry.space_group_name_H-M   'P 1'
#
loop_
_entity.id
_entity.type
_entity.pdbx_description
1 polymer ?
#
loop_
_entity_poly.entity_id
_entity_poly.type
_entity_poly.pdbx_seq_one_letter_code
_entity_poly.pdbx_strand_id
1 'polypeptide(L)'
;MGLTITSLDDAVSRFLEVHAPPVTKRIEALSELHKRGISMYAFVGPMLPYVVQKENELEKLIYTLKQIGVKEIWFEHINLNARIKDRLFSYLRKTNPSLIPLFEKTKVFAYQKNLDALIYKFVRNHSIKIGGGSVIRHNKPHN
;
A
#
# COMPACT_ATOMS: atom_id res chain seq x y z
N MET A 1 -4.61 -16.74 5.14
CA MET A 1 -3.45 -16.02 5.70
C MET A 1 -3.34 -14.65 5.04
N GLY A 2 -2.91 -13.63 5.78
CA GLY A 2 -2.75 -12.27 5.27
C GLY A 2 -1.33 -11.74 5.51
N LEU A 3 -0.73 -11.10 4.52
CA LEU A 3 0.52 -10.34 4.68
C LEU A 3 0.36 -8.90 4.18
N THR A 4 0.96 -7.98 4.91
CA THR A 4 1.06 -6.58 4.53
C THR A 4 2.18 -6.40 3.51
N ILE A 5 1.89 -5.76 2.37
CA ILE A 5 2.81 -5.48 1.27
C ILE A 5 2.63 -4.01 0.86
N THR A 6 3.55 -3.14 1.27
CA THR A 6 3.45 -1.69 1.03
C THR A 6 4.12 -1.23 -0.27
N SER A 7 5.11 -1.96 -0.76
CA SER A 7 5.87 -1.69 -2.00
C SER A 7 6.53 -2.98 -2.50
N LEU A 8 6.90 -3.06 -3.77
CA LEU A 8 7.79 -4.10 -4.31
C LEU A 8 9.29 -3.77 -4.16
N ASP A 9 9.61 -2.57 -3.68
CA ASP A 9 10.98 -2.08 -3.51
C ASP A 9 11.42 -2.25 -2.04
N ASP A 10 12.45 -3.08 -1.82
CA ASP A 10 13.01 -3.34 -0.48
C ASP A 10 13.58 -2.07 0.18
N ALA A 11 14.08 -1.10 -0.59
CA ALA A 11 14.57 0.17 -0.06
C ALA A 11 13.41 1.03 0.46
N VAL A 12 12.29 1.06 -0.29
CA VAL A 12 11.05 1.72 0.14
C VAL A 12 10.50 1.02 1.38
N SER A 13 10.38 -0.32 1.36
CA SER A 13 9.93 -1.11 2.52
C SER A 13 10.76 -0.83 3.76
N ARG A 14 12.10 -0.80 3.64
CA ARG A 14 13.01 -0.59 4.78
C ARG A 14 12.95 0.81 5.36
N PHE A 15 12.72 1.81 4.52
CA PHE A 15 12.50 3.18 4.97
C PHE A 15 11.27 3.31 5.88
N LEU A 16 10.25 2.47 5.67
CA LEU A 16 8.95 2.57 6.32
C LEU A 16 8.78 1.61 7.48
N GLU A 17 9.34 0.42 7.34
CA GLU A 17 9.20 -0.70 8.26
C GLU A 17 10.60 -1.23 8.60
N VAL A 18 11.40 -0.41 9.27
CA VAL A 18 12.83 -0.65 9.56
C VAL A 18 13.12 -2.04 10.15
N HIS A 19 12.20 -2.58 10.95
CA HIS A 19 12.33 -3.89 11.60
C HIS A 19 11.55 -5.02 10.92
N ALA A 20 10.78 -4.74 9.87
CA ALA A 20 10.03 -5.77 9.16
C ALA A 20 10.92 -6.54 8.18
N PRO A 21 10.61 -7.82 7.91
CA PRO A 21 11.25 -8.56 6.82
C PRO A 21 11.13 -7.83 5.48
N PRO A 22 12.15 -7.92 4.60
CA PRO A 22 12.09 -7.39 3.24
C PRO A 22 10.82 -7.83 2.50
N VAL A 23 10.33 -7.01 1.56
CA VAL A 23 9.14 -7.39 0.78
C VAL A 23 9.41 -8.64 -0.04
N THR A 24 10.63 -8.81 -0.54
CA THR A 24 11.07 -10.03 -1.23
C THR A 24 10.81 -11.29 -0.40
N LYS A 25 11.17 -11.28 0.88
CA LYS A 25 10.91 -12.40 1.81
C LYS A 25 9.42 -12.63 2.07
N ARG A 26 8.62 -11.56 2.11
CA ARG A 26 7.15 -11.67 2.25
C ARG A 26 6.51 -12.28 1.00
N ILE A 27 6.99 -11.94 -0.19
CA ILE A 27 6.54 -12.51 -1.47
C ILE A 27 6.94 -13.99 -1.56
N GLU A 28 8.17 -14.35 -1.17
CA GLU A 28 8.60 -15.76 -1.09
C GLU A 28 7.69 -16.57 -0.17
N ALA A 29 7.36 -16.06 1.02
CA ALA A 29 6.46 -16.71 1.95
C ALA A 29 5.05 -16.91 1.35
N LEU A 30 4.52 -15.89 0.66
CA LEU A 30 3.24 -16.00 -0.04
C LEU A 30 3.30 -17.08 -1.15
N SER A 31 4.37 -17.11 -1.94
CA SER A 31 4.55 -18.13 -2.98
C SER A 31 4.57 -19.55 -2.42
N GLU A 32 5.26 -19.77 -1.30
CA GLU A 32 5.33 -21.09 -0.65
C GLU A 32 3.98 -21.52 -0.06
N LEU A 33 3.23 -20.59 0.54
CA LEU A 33 1.86 -20.85 1.00
C LEU A 33 0.92 -21.19 -0.17
N HIS A 34 1.09 -20.51 -1.31
CA HIS A 34 0.32 -20.81 -2.51
C HIS A 34 0.56 -22.23 -3.03
N LYS A 35 1.82 -22.68 -3.11
CA LYS A 35 2.18 -24.05 -3.51
C LYS A 35 1.52 -25.12 -2.64
N ARG A 36 1.21 -24.78 -1.39
CA ARG A 36 0.52 -25.65 -0.42
C ARG A 36 -1.01 -25.57 -0.51
N GLY A 37 -1.56 -24.85 -1.49
CA GLY A 37 -3.00 -24.70 -1.69
C GLY A 37 -3.67 -23.76 -0.68
N ILE A 38 -2.91 -22.98 0.09
CA ILE A 38 -3.46 -22.12 1.13
C ILE A 38 -4.07 -20.86 0.49
N SER A 39 -5.32 -20.56 0.86
CA SER A 39 -5.99 -19.33 0.42
C SER A 39 -5.41 -18.10 1.13
N MET A 40 -5.05 -17.08 0.36
CA MET A 40 -4.38 -15.88 0.85
C MET A 40 -5.06 -14.61 0.39
N TYR A 41 -4.97 -13.60 1.25
CA TYR A 41 -5.21 -12.21 0.90
C TYR A 41 -3.94 -11.39 1.14
N ALA A 42 -3.80 -10.26 0.46
CA ALA A 42 -2.75 -9.29 0.74
C ALA A 42 -3.37 -8.01 1.30
N PHE A 43 -2.62 -7.32 2.16
CA PHE A 43 -2.97 -6.00 2.64
C PHE A 43 -1.98 -4.98 2.08
N VAL A 44 -2.43 -4.11 1.18
CA VAL A 44 -1.63 -3.06 0.56
C VAL A 44 -1.95 -1.75 1.28
N GLY A 45 -1.19 -1.49 2.34
CA GLY A 45 -1.43 -0.40 3.26
C GLY A 45 -0.36 -0.30 4.35
N PRO A 46 -0.08 0.90 4.87
CA PRO A 46 -0.60 2.18 4.42
C PRO A 46 -0.03 2.55 3.03
N MET A 47 -0.88 3.04 2.14
CA MET A 47 -0.46 3.50 0.82
C MET A 47 0.32 4.79 0.93
N LEU A 48 1.54 4.75 0.39
CA LEU A 48 2.49 5.83 0.53
C LEU A 48 2.62 6.63 -0.75
N PRO A 49 2.91 7.95 -0.63
CA PRO A 49 2.96 8.82 -1.79
C PRO A 49 3.86 8.33 -2.90
N TYR A 50 5.00 7.72 -2.56
CA TYR A 50 6.00 7.28 -3.55
C TYR A 50 5.53 6.08 -4.38
N VAL A 51 4.82 5.13 -3.76
CA VAL A 51 4.31 3.92 -4.43
C VAL A 51 3.19 4.27 -5.41
N VAL A 52 2.46 5.35 -5.11
CA VAL A 52 1.31 5.83 -5.90
C VAL A 52 1.73 6.78 -7.02
N GLN A 53 2.83 7.52 -6.86
CA GLN A 53 3.29 8.49 -7.87
C GLN A 53 3.74 7.87 -9.19
N LYS A 54 4.06 6.58 -9.19
CA LYS A 54 4.37 5.83 -10.40
C LYS A 54 3.21 4.87 -10.65
N GLU A 55 2.25 5.26 -11.48
CA GLU A 55 1.05 4.44 -11.77
C GLU A 55 1.42 2.99 -12.13
N ASN A 56 2.51 2.81 -12.87
CA ASN A 56 3.05 1.50 -13.26
C ASN A 56 3.45 0.61 -12.05
N GLU A 57 3.86 1.18 -10.92
CA GLU A 57 4.28 0.40 -9.75
C GLU A 57 3.10 -0.19 -8.99
N LEU A 58 1.96 0.52 -8.91
CA LEU A 58 0.74 -0.02 -8.32
C LEU A 58 0.18 -1.17 -9.17
N GLU A 59 0.15 -1.01 -10.49
CA GLU A 59 -0.29 -2.09 -11.40
C GLU A 59 0.62 -3.31 -11.30
N LYS A 60 1.95 -3.11 -11.34
CA LYS A 60 2.93 -4.19 -11.13
C LYS A 60 2.76 -4.90 -9.80
N LEU A 61 2.50 -4.18 -8.72
CA LEU A 61 2.23 -4.77 -7.40
C LEU A 61 1.00 -5.67 -7.44
N ILE A 62 -0.13 -5.15 -7.95
CA ILE A 62 -1.38 -5.91 -8.07
C ILE A 62 -1.18 -7.15 -8.95
N TYR A 63 -0.52 -6.98 -10.09
CA TYR A 63 -0.20 -8.08 -11.00
C TYR A 63 0.67 -9.15 -10.32
N THR A 64 1.73 -8.74 -9.60
CA THR A 64 2.63 -9.66 -8.88
C THR A 64 1.86 -10.44 -7.82
N LEU A 65 1.03 -9.78 -7.01
CA LEU A 65 0.18 -10.42 -6.00
C LEU A 65 -0.79 -11.43 -6.63
N LYS A 66 -1.35 -11.09 -7.79
CA LYS A 66 -2.19 -12.02 -8.56
C LYS A 66 -1.41 -13.26 -9.01
N GLN A 67 -0.20 -13.08 -9.55
CA GLN A 67 0.63 -14.19 -10.05
C GLN A 67 1.04 -15.17 -8.95
N ILE A 68 1.26 -14.69 -7.72
CA ILE A 68 1.58 -15.55 -6.57
C ILE A 68 0.33 -16.20 -5.93
N GLY A 69 -0.86 -16.04 -6.54
CA GLY A 69 -2.07 -16.72 -6.10
C GLY A 69 -2.89 -16.01 -5.01
N VAL A 70 -2.64 -14.72 -4.76
CA VAL A 70 -3.50 -13.91 -3.89
C VAL A 70 -4.87 -13.75 -4.54
N LYS A 71 -5.92 -14.10 -3.79
CA LYS A 71 -7.31 -14.05 -4.28
C LYS A 71 -8.02 -12.73 -3.98
N GLU A 72 -7.54 -12.03 -2.96
CA GLU A 72 -8.17 -10.81 -2.43
C GLU A 72 -7.10 -9.83 -1.96
N ILE A 73 -7.25 -8.55 -2.30
CA ILE A 73 -6.37 -7.49 -1.81
C ILE A 73 -7.19 -6.45 -1.06
N TRP A 74 -6.77 -6.17 0.17
CA TRP A 74 -7.24 -5.06 0.98
C TRP A 74 -6.34 -3.86 0.72
N PHE A 75 -6.92 -2.68 0.54
CA PHE A 75 -6.17 -1.46 0.25
C PHE A 75 -6.47 -0.42 1.33
N GLU A 76 -5.46 0.29 1.81
CA GLU A 76 -5.61 1.29 2.88
C GLU A 76 -4.81 2.56 2.60
N HIS A 77 -5.48 3.71 2.66
CA HIS A 77 -4.81 5.02 2.66
C HIS A 77 -4.07 5.27 3.98
N ILE A 78 -2.91 5.91 3.91
CA ILE A 78 -2.16 6.29 5.12
C ILE A 78 -3.01 7.13 6.08
N ASN A 79 -3.06 6.71 7.35
CA ASN A 79 -3.68 7.47 8.43
C ASN A 79 -2.69 8.48 9.02
N LEU A 80 -2.72 9.72 8.54
CA LEU A 80 -1.94 10.82 9.11
C LEU A 80 -2.73 11.60 10.17
N ASN A 81 -3.23 10.94 11.22
CA ASN A 81 -3.76 11.66 12.40
C ASN A 81 -2.69 12.59 13.02
N ALA A 82 -3.08 13.51 13.90
CA ALA A 82 -2.18 14.52 14.46
C ALA A 82 -0.89 13.90 15.04
N ARG A 83 -1.02 12.89 15.90
CA ARG A 83 0.11 12.18 16.53
C ARG A 83 1.04 11.52 15.52
N ILE A 84 0.49 10.81 14.52
CA ILE A 84 1.29 10.14 13.49
C ILE A 84 1.98 11.17 12.60
N LYS A 85 1.26 12.24 12.20
CA LYS A 85 1.80 13.35 11.41
C LYS A 85 2.98 13.99 12.11
N ASP A 86 2.84 14.37 13.37
CA ASP A 86 3.89 15.08 14.11
C ASP A 86 5.15 14.24 14.23
N ARG A 87 5.01 12.96 14.58
CA ARG A 87 6.13 12.02 14.66
C ARG A 87 6.82 11.84 13.30
N LEU A 88 6.04 11.57 12.25
CA LEU A 88 6.57 11.37 10.90
C LEU A 88 7.27 12.63 10.39
N PHE A 89 6.64 13.79 10.51
CA PHE A 89 7.18 15.04 9.97
C PHE A 89 8.42 15.48 10.75
N SER A 90 8.46 15.25 12.06
CA SER A 90 9.66 15.49 12.87
C SER A 90 10.84 14.63 12.41
N TYR A 91 10.60 13.37 12.06
CA TYR A 91 11.61 12.49 11.50
C TYR A 91 12.04 12.91 10.09
N LEU A 92 11.09 13.21 9.21
CA LEU A 92 11.35 13.63 7.82
C LEU A 92 12.14 14.95 7.76
N ARG A 93 11.83 15.92 8.64
CA ARG A 93 12.60 17.18 8.72
C ARG A 93 14.09 16.95 9.00
N LYS A 94 14.46 15.86 9.65
CA LYS A 94 15.86 15.52 9.96
C LYS A 94 16.51 14.66 8.89
N THR A 95 15.74 13.81 8.22
CA THR A 95 16.28 12.76 7.35
C THR A 95 16.05 13.04 5.86
N ASN A 96 14.86 13.49 5.48
CA ASN A 96 14.53 13.82 4.11
C ASN A 96 13.33 14.80 4.02
N PRO A 97 13.56 16.11 4.21
CA PRO A 97 12.51 17.12 4.21
C PRO A 97 11.70 17.19 2.91
N SER A 98 12.31 16.79 1.78
CA SER A 98 11.67 16.82 0.45
C SER A 98 10.44 15.92 0.35
N LEU A 99 10.29 14.93 1.24
CA LEU A 99 9.14 14.03 1.26
C LEU A 99 7.91 14.64 1.93
N ILE A 100 8.06 15.69 2.73
CA ILE A 100 6.95 16.29 3.50
C ILE A 100 5.77 16.69 2.60
N PRO A 101 5.98 17.47 1.50
CA PRO A 101 4.87 17.84 0.61
C PRO A 101 4.15 16.64 -0.01
N LEU A 102 4.86 15.53 -0.23
CA LEU A 102 4.26 14.31 -0.76
C LEU A 102 3.31 13.66 0.26
N PHE A 103 3.70 13.62 1.54
CA PHE A 103 2.84 13.13 2.61
C PHE A 103 1.67 14.09 2.90
N GLU A 104 1.82 15.39 2.71
CA GLU A 104 0.69 16.32 2.86
C GLU A 104 -0.40 16.09 1.80
N LYS A 105 0.00 15.78 0.55
CA LYS A 105 -0.95 15.46 -0.53
C LYS A 105 -1.84 14.26 -0.22
N THR A 106 -1.42 13.31 0.61
CA THR A 106 -2.23 12.11 0.92
C THR A 106 -3.50 12.42 1.71
N LYS A 107 -3.56 13.59 2.36
CA LYS A 107 -4.78 14.08 3.03
C LYS A 107 -5.77 14.75 2.08
N VAL A 108 -5.35 15.11 0.87
CA VAL A 108 -6.20 15.80 -0.10
C VAL A 108 -7.21 14.82 -0.68
N PHE A 109 -8.50 15.13 -0.58
CA PHE A 109 -9.57 14.25 -1.06
C PHE A 109 -9.42 13.92 -2.56
N ALA A 110 -9.07 14.90 -3.39
CA ALA A 110 -8.84 14.69 -4.82
C ALA A 110 -7.71 13.68 -5.08
N TYR A 111 -6.62 13.73 -4.30
CA TYR A 111 -5.54 12.74 -4.38
C TYR A 111 -6.05 11.33 -4.05
N GLN A 112 -6.81 11.20 -2.95
CA GLN A 112 -7.38 9.91 -2.54
C GLN A 112 -8.37 9.35 -3.56
N LYS A 113 -9.19 10.22 -4.17
CA LYS A 113 -10.15 9.83 -5.20
C LYS A 113 -9.45 9.35 -6.48
N ASN A 114 -8.38 10.02 -6.89
CA ASN A 114 -7.59 9.62 -8.06
C ASN A 114 -6.90 8.28 -7.82
N LEU A 115 -6.33 8.08 -6.63
CA LEU A 115 -5.73 6.81 -6.24
C LEU A 115 -6.75 5.67 -6.20
N ASP A 116 -7.93 5.88 -5.61
CA ASP A 116 -9.02 4.91 -5.67
C ASP A 116 -9.38 4.53 -7.11
N ALA A 117 -9.49 5.50 -8.00
CA ALA A 117 -9.80 5.24 -9.41
C ALA A 117 -8.75 4.35 -10.09
N LEU A 118 -7.46 4.58 -9.80
CA LEU A 118 -6.36 3.74 -10.28
C LEU A 118 -6.43 2.32 -9.70
N ILE A 119 -6.67 2.19 -8.39
CA ILE A 119 -6.82 0.88 -7.73
C ILE A 119 -7.97 0.12 -8.38
N TYR A 120 -9.15 0.71 -8.49
CA TYR A 120 -10.30 0.07 -9.09
C TYR A 120 -10.06 -0.30 -10.56
N LYS A 121 -9.34 0.54 -11.32
CA LYS A 121 -8.94 0.23 -12.70
C LYS A 121 -8.06 -1.02 -12.75
N PHE A 122 -6.94 -1.04 -12.02
CA PHE A 122 -5.98 -2.14 -12.08
C PHE A 122 -6.52 -3.44 -11.49
N VAL A 123 -7.32 -3.34 -10.43
CA VAL A 123 -7.99 -4.50 -9.86
C VAL A 123 -8.95 -5.15 -10.87
N ARG A 124 -9.73 -4.35 -11.61
CA ARG A 124 -10.57 -4.86 -12.71
C ARG A 124 -9.73 -5.48 -13.81
N ASN A 125 -8.66 -4.81 -14.26
CA ASN A 125 -7.78 -5.30 -15.32
C ASN A 125 -7.19 -6.69 -14.99
N HIS A 126 -6.88 -6.95 -13.72
CA HIS A 126 -6.26 -8.20 -13.28
C HIS A 126 -7.23 -9.21 -12.63
N SER A 127 -8.54 -8.94 -12.68
CA SER A 127 -9.58 -9.82 -12.13
C SER A 127 -9.25 -10.30 -10.71
N ILE A 128 -8.95 -9.34 -9.82
CA ILE A 128 -8.69 -9.60 -8.40
C ILE A 128 -9.83 -9.02 -7.54
N LYS A 129 -10.08 -9.63 -6.37
CA LYS A 129 -11.14 -9.14 -5.47
C LYS A 129 -10.60 -8.04 -4.56
N ILE A 130 -11.40 -7.01 -4.32
CA ILE A 130 -11.12 -6.03 -3.26
C ILE A 130 -11.70 -6.52 -1.94
N GLY A 131 -10.84 -6.64 -0.93
CA GLY A 131 -11.24 -6.97 0.43
C GLY A 131 -12.10 -5.87 1.04
N GLY A 132 -13.15 -6.25 1.76
CA GLY A 132 -14.10 -5.29 2.34
C GLY A 132 -14.94 -4.50 1.32
N GLY A 133 -14.82 -4.79 0.01
CA GLY A 133 -15.60 -4.16 -1.06
C GLY A 133 -15.19 -2.72 -1.42
N SER A 134 -14.25 -2.10 -0.69
CA SER A 134 -13.80 -0.73 -0.94
C SER A 134 -12.40 -0.48 -0.38
N VAL A 135 -11.76 0.60 -0.83
CA VAL A 135 -10.48 1.08 -0.27
C VAL A 135 -10.72 1.69 1.12
N ILE A 136 -9.95 1.26 2.12
CA ILE A 136 -10.06 1.74 3.49
C ILE A 136 -9.52 3.17 3.60
N ARG A 137 -10.32 4.05 4.20
CA ARG A 137 -9.96 5.43 4.54
C ARG A 137 -10.23 5.67 6.02
N HIS A 138 -9.29 6.35 6.68
CA HIS A 138 -9.37 6.64 8.12
C HIS A 138 -10.07 7.96 8.43
N ASN A 139 -10.08 8.89 7.47
CA ASN A 139 -10.80 10.14 7.57
C ASN A 139 -11.93 10.11 6.54
N LYS A 140 -13.18 9.94 7.01
CA LYS A 140 -14.30 10.43 6.22
C LYS A 140 -14.20 11.95 6.24
N PRO A 141 -14.29 12.67 5.10
CA PRO A 141 -14.54 14.10 5.19
C PRO A 141 -15.79 14.27 6.06
N HIS A 142 -15.66 14.99 7.18
CA HIS A 142 -16.84 15.64 7.72
C HIS A 142 -17.33 16.59 6.63
N ASN A 143 -18.61 16.45 6.30
CA ASN A 143 -19.38 17.16 5.27
C ASN A 143 -18.81 18.51 4.84
#